data_AF-A0A6P3EIV4-F1
#
_entry.id   AF-A0A6P3EIV4-F1
#
_cell.length_a   1.000
_cell.length_b   1.000
_cell.length_c   1.000
_cell.angle_alpha   90.00
_cell.angle_beta   90.00
_cell.angle_gamma   90.00
#
_symmetry.space_group_name_H-M   'P 1'
#
loop_
_entity.id
_entity.type
_entity.pdbx_description
1 polymer ?
#
loop_
_entity_poly.entity_id
_entity_poly.type
_entity_poly.pdbx_seq_one_letter_code
_entity_poly.pdbx_strand_id
1 'polypeptide(L)'
;MATTKLLCFLAYQSASRLISATKLLDLEVARKHKAWKKCDSDIRGRNGLDLNRSPSTNFMFGGDSTVVEKRTIWRSMQRKNKDNREKGSGFSEMTVYQSRCKGAHLQALRLVAAFSEGDSAAAVLWNWLGALVESYVKAINSGAVPCLENAVTTLAQRENAAAVQKAAAHYSEQMAQRVRLPTDTLQELLDVHAACEKEAIAVFMESSFKDENQEFQEQLVSTVERKKEDFLLQNEAASTKYCQDELEQLSASLMEDISEGIFSAPGGHRLYLEARRRVEEGYKRVPRKGVKANEVLQSFLQSQATIENSLLQSDKALTDGEKKIEAERAKREAAEKEQELLRQKNKEQQEKMEAQERSFQENVAQLKKKMDEERENILREQEIMLEHKLKVQREFLMDGFKKQSEALNREIEQLTQEIKNTKSNKSFFSKILDTAGTVFMAVLPGAGKGIGLGMKFLSSQI
;
A
#
# COMPACT_ATOMS: atom_id res chain seq x y z
N MET A 1 -20.22 -15.40 -17.11
CA MET A 1 -21.14 -14.64 -18.00
C MET A 1 -22.43 -14.16 -17.32
N ALA A 2 -23.02 -14.87 -16.35
CA ALA A 2 -24.25 -14.43 -15.68
C ALA A 2 -24.03 -13.27 -14.68
N THR A 3 -22.87 -13.19 -14.03
CA THR A 3 -22.51 -12.15 -13.06
C THR A 3 -22.24 -10.77 -13.71
N THR A 4 -21.64 -10.75 -14.89
CA THR A 4 -21.38 -9.53 -15.67
C THR A 4 -22.66 -8.89 -16.20
N LYS A 5 -23.64 -9.70 -16.63
CA LYS A 5 -24.95 -9.21 -17.07
C LYS A 5 -25.77 -8.64 -15.91
N LEU A 6 -25.65 -9.21 -14.71
CA LEU A 6 -26.33 -8.72 -13.51
C LEU A 6 -25.76 -7.35 -13.05
N LEU A 7 -24.43 -7.19 -13.11
CA LEU A 7 -23.76 -5.92 -12.81
C LEU A 7 -24.10 -4.82 -13.82
N CYS A 8 -24.14 -5.13 -15.12
CA CYS A 8 -24.61 -4.18 -16.14
C CYS A 8 -26.08 -3.79 -15.95
N PHE A 9 -26.94 -4.73 -15.54
CA PHE A 9 -28.36 -4.45 -15.29
C PHE A 9 -28.57 -3.59 -14.04
N LEU A 10 -27.79 -3.82 -12.98
CA LEU A 10 -27.81 -3.01 -11.76
C LEU A 10 -27.23 -1.60 -12.00
N ALA A 11 -26.18 -1.48 -12.80
CA ALA A 11 -25.62 -0.20 -13.22
C ALA A 11 -26.61 0.60 -14.09
N TYR A 12 -27.31 -0.07 -15.01
CA TYR A 12 -28.37 0.53 -15.82
C TYR A 12 -29.57 0.98 -14.98
N GLN A 13 -30.03 0.18 -14.02
CA GLN A 13 -31.09 0.58 -13.10
C GLN A 13 -30.68 1.78 -12.22
N SER A 14 -29.43 1.82 -11.76
CA SER A 14 -28.90 2.92 -10.95
C SER A 14 -28.83 4.22 -11.74
N ALA A 15 -28.30 4.16 -12.98
CA ALA A 15 -28.28 5.28 -13.90
C ALA A 15 -29.70 5.75 -14.28
N SER A 16 -30.63 4.82 -14.52
CA SER A 16 -32.02 5.15 -14.85
C SER A 16 -32.77 5.80 -13.66
N ARG A 17 -32.46 5.42 -12.42
CA ARG A 17 -33.00 6.05 -11.21
C ARG A 17 -32.45 7.46 -11.00
N LEU A 18 -31.15 7.66 -11.25
CA LEU A 18 -30.52 9.00 -11.23
C LEU A 18 -31.10 9.93 -12.31
N ILE A 19 -31.33 9.42 -13.53
CA ILE A 19 -31.98 10.16 -14.63
C ILE A 19 -33.45 10.48 -14.31
N SER A 20 -34.14 9.60 -13.60
CA SER A 20 -35.53 9.84 -13.18
C SER A 20 -35.60 10.88 -12.05
N ALA A 21 -34.64 10.88 -11.14
CA ALA A 21 -34.53 11.87 -10.07
C ALA A 21 -34.21 13.28 -10.61
N THR A 22 -33.37 13.40 -11.63
CA THR A 22 -33.10 14.68 -12.31
C THR A 22 -34.30 15.18 -13.12
N LYS A 23 -35.05 14.28 -13.79
CA LYS A 23 -36.33 14.65 -14.44
C LYS A 23 -37.40 15.14 -13.44
N LEU A 24 -37.44 14.56 -12.24
CA LEU A 24 -38.35 15.01 -11.17
C LEU A 24 -37.98 16.39 -10.64
N LEU A 25 -36.67 16.68 -10.50
CA LEU A 25 -36.17 18.02 -10.17
C LEU A 25 -36.50 19.04 -11.26
N ASP A 26 -36.33 18.69 -12.54
CA ASP A 26 -36.70 19.56 -13.66
C ASP A 26 -38.21 19.83 -13.73
N LEU A 27 -39.05 18.83 -13.42
CA LEU A 27 -40.50 18.98 -13.32
C LEU A 27 -40.93 19.88 -12.16
N GLU A 28 -40.28 19.77 -11.01
CA GLU A 28 -40.55 20.60 -9.83
C GLU A 28 -40.15 22.06 -10.07
N VAL A 29 -39.03 22.28 -10.77
CA VAL A 29 -38.59 23.61 -11.22
C VAL A 29 -39.57 24.20 -12.25
N ALA A 30 -40.05 23.39 -13.20
CA ALA A 30 -41.06 23.83 -14.18
C ALA A 30 -42.42 24.15 -13.51
N ARG A 31 -42.81 23.41 -12.46
CA ARG A 31 -44.01 23.65 -11.66
C ARG A 31 -43.93 24.98 -10.91
N LYS A 32 -42.78 25.26 -10.28
CA LYS A 32 -42.49 26.53 -9.61
C LYS A 32 -42.44 27.70 -10.59
N HIS A 33 -41.91 27.50 -11.80
CA HIS A 33 -41.91 28.52 -12.86
C HIS A 33 -43.33 28.84 -13.40
N LYS A 34 -44.22 27.83 -13.53
CA LYS A 34 -45.65 28.06 -13.87
C LYS A 34 -46.41 28.79 -12.75
N ALA A 35 -46.16 28.44 -11.49
CA ALA A 35 -46.74 29.14 -10.34
C ALA A 35 -46.29 30.62 -10.29
N TRP A 36 -45.02 30.88 -10.61
CA TRP A 36 -44.47 32.23 -10.71
C TRP A 36 -45.12 33.05 -11.84
N LYS A 37 -45.28 32.48 -13.05
CA LYS A 37 -45.97 33.16 -14.17
C LYS A 37 -47.44 33.49 -13.87
N LYS A 38 -48.15 32.64 -13.12
CA LYS A 38 -49.53 32.91 -12.70
C LYS A 38 -49.61 34.08 -11.72
N CYS A 39 -48.70 34.11 -10.74
CA CYS A 39 -48.58 35.21 -9.78
C CYS A 39 -48.24 36.54 -10.47
N ASP A 40 -47.37 36.52 -11.49
CA ASP A 40 -46.97 37.69 -12.29
C ASP A 40 -48.07 38.19 -13.26
N SER A 41 -49.02 37.32 -13.63
CA SER A 41 -50.23 37.70 -14.39
C SER A 41 -51.28 38.36 -13.49
N ASP A 42 -51.50 37.81 -12.29
CA ASP A 42 -52.47 38.34 -11.31
C ASP A 42 -52.06 39.70 -10.73
N ILE A 43 -50.76 40.01 -10.75
CA ILE A 43 -50.20 41.32 -10.40
C ILE A 43 -50.36 42.32 -11.55
N ARG A 44 -50.25 41.89 -12.82
CA ARG A 44 -50.43 42.76 -14.00
C ARG A 44 -51.89 43.09 -14.28
N GLY A 45 -52.84 42.21 -13.95
CA GLY A 45 -54.28 42.47 -14.08
C GLY A 45 -54.84 43.49 -13.07
N ARG A 46 -54.11 43.81 -11.99
CA ARG A 46 -54.56 44.73 -10.93
C ARG A 46 -54.09 46.18 -11.07
N ASN A 47 -53.24 46.49 -12.05
CA ASN A 47 -52.65 47.83 -12.22
C ASN A 47 -53.35 48.70 -13.29
N GLY A 48 -54.59 48.36 -13.66
CA GLY A 48 -55.36 49.11 -14.65
C GLY A 48 -56.74 49.49 -14.16
N LEU A 49 -56.86 50.22 -13.04
CA LEU A 49 -58.05 50.98 -12.65
C LEU A 49 -57.67 52.06 -11.62
N ASP A 50 -58.23 53.25 -11.83
CA ASP A 50 -57.76 54.58 -11.40
C ASP A 50 -57.96 54.89 -9.89
N LEU A 51 -57.15 55.85 -9.42
CA LEU A 51 -57.18 56.44 -8.07
C LEU A 51 -58.40 57.38 -7.94
N ASN A 52 -59.29 57.16 -6.95
CA ASN A 52 -60.02 58.17 -6.14
C ASN A 52 -61.35 57.63 -5.56
N ARG A 53 -61.34 57.16 -4.29
CA ARG A 53 -62.40 57.35 -3.26
C ARG A 53 -62.14 56.45 -2.04
N SER A 54 -61.94 57.07 -0.89
CA SER A 54 -62.50 56.59 0.39
C SER A 54 -63.82 57.38 0.57
N PRO A 55 -64.91 56.83 1.15
CA PRO A 55 -64.90 56.41 2.55
C PRO A 55 -65.85 55.25 2.96
N SER A 56 -65.64 54.87 4.22
CA SER A 56 -66.64 54.48 5.23
C SER A 56 -67.28 53.09 5.24
N THR A 57 -67.01 52.46 6.39
CA THR A 57 -67.91 51.68 7.26
C THR A 57 -68.23 50.22 6.93
N ASN A 58 -67.85 49.40 7.92
CA ASN A 58 -68.47 48.15 8.36
C ASN A 58 -68.37 46.94 7.43
N PHE A 59 -67.43 46.05 7.75
CA PHE A 59 -67.80 44.83 8.47
C PHE A 59 -66.60 44.32 9.29
N MET A 60 -66.73 44.39 10.61
CA MET A 60 -65.82 43.79 11.60
C MET A 60 -66.19 42.32 11.86
N PHE A 61 -65.22 41.63 12.48
CA PHE A 61 -65.16 40.26 13.01
C PHE A 61 -64.65 39.19 12.04
N GLY A 62 -63.51 38.55 12.24
CA GLY A 62 -62.43 38.63 13.26
C GLY A 62 -61.22 37.89 12.65
N GLY A 63 -59.97 38.36 12.75
CA GLY A 63 -59.15 38.37 13.96
C GLY A 63 -57.94 37.44 13.72
N ASP A 64 -56.80 37.99 13.27
CA ASP A 64 -55.52 37.90 14.00
C ASP A 64 -54.24 38.20 13.17
N SER A 65 -53.53 39.22 13.67
CA SER A 65 -52.09 39.58 13.61
C SER A 65 -51.28 39.66 12.30
N THR A 66 -51.75 39.22 11.13
CA THR A 66 -50.84 39.12 9.95
C THR A 66 -50.70 40.35 9.04
N VAL A 67 -51.36 41.48 9.30
CA VAL A 67 -51.48 42.58 8.30
C VAL A 67 -50.43 43.67 8.43
N VAL A 68 -49.93 43.97 9.63
CA VAL A 68 -48.91 45.02 9.85
C VAL A 68 -47.53 44.56 9.41
N GLU A 69 -47.16 43.31 9.71
CA GLU A 69 -45.88 42.71 9.35
C GLU A 69 -45.73 42.47 7.84
N LYS A 70 -46.83 42.06 7.16
CA LYS A 70 -46.88 41.91 5.71
C LYS A 70 -46.75 43.24 4.95
N ARG A 71 -47.25 44.36 5.52
CA ARG A 71 -47.07 45.71 4.93
C ARG A 71 -45.62 46.20 4.97
N THR A 72 -44.88 45.85 6.02
CA THR A 72 -43.46 46.22 6.18
C THR A 72 -42.56 45.40 5.24
N ILE A 73 -42.85 44.11 5.08
CA ILE A 73 -42.17 43.21 4.13
C ILE A 73 -42.42 43.64 2.68
N TRP A 74 -43.66 44.03 2.34
CA TRP A 74 -44.01 44.49 1.00
C TRP A 74 -43.32 45.81 0.61
N ARG A 75 -43.19 46.76 1.55
CA ARG A 75 -42.42 48.02 1.34
C ARG A 75 -40.90 47.81 1.26
N SER A 76 -40.38 46.73 1.83
CA SER A 76 -38.97 46.31 1.72
C SER A 76 -38.70 45.63 0.37
N MET A 77 -39.63 44.77 -0.08
CA MET A 77 -39.58 44.14 -1.40
C MET A 77 -39.72 45.15 -2.55
N GLN A 78 -40.57 46.17 -2.44
CA GLN A 78 -40.68 47.21 -3.48
C GLN A 78 -39.44 48.10 -3.60
N ARG A 79 -38.69 48.32 -2.51
CA ARG A 79 -37.38 49.01 -2.57
C ARG A 79 -36.31 48.16 -3.27
N LYS A 80 -36.19 46.87 -2.92
CA LYS A 80 -35.26 45.94 -3.59
C LYS A 80 -35.56 45.70 -5.07
N ASN A 81 -36.84 45.72 -5.47
CA ASN A 81 -37.23 45.55 -6.88
C ASN A 81 -36.99 46.80 -7.74
N LYS A 82 -36.95 47.99 -7.13
CA LYS A 82 -36.58 49.22 -7.84
C LYS A 82 -35.07 49.23 -8.16
N ASP A 83 -34.23 48.78 -7.22
CA ASP A 83 -32.78 48.63 -7.42
C ASP A 83 -32.41 47.57 -8.46
N ASN A 84 -33.21 46.51 -8.60
CA ASN A 84 -32.98 45.44 -9.59
C ASN A 84 -33.52 45.76 -10.99
N ARG A 85 -34.42 46.73 -11.15
CA ARG A 85 -34.90 47.16 -12.49
C ARG A 85 -33.91 48.08 -13.20
N GLU A 86 -32.98 48.71 -12.48
CA GLU A 86 -31.93 49.57 -13.06
C GLU A 86 -30.67 48.78 -13.48
N LYS A 87 -30.59 47.47 -13.16
CA LYS A 87 -29.46 46.60 -13.54
C LYS A 87 -29.94 45.43 -14.41
N GLY A 88 -30.12 45.69 -15.71
CA GLY A 88 -30.56 44.69 -16.69
C GLY A 88 -29.50 43.63 -17.02
N SER A 89 -29.30 42.62 -16.16
CA SER A 89 -28.36 41.50 -16.45
C SER A 89 -28.90 40.07 -16.19
N GLY A 90 -30.10 39.90 -15.61
CA GLY A 90 -30.53 38.58 -15.10
C GLY A 90 -31.07 37.56 -16.11
N PHE A 91 -31.31 37.94 -17.38
CA PHE A 91 -31.97 37.05 -18.36
C PHE A 91 -30.99 36.29 -19.28
N SER A 92 -29.73 36.72 -19.41
CA SER A 92 -28.74 36.04 -20.27
C SER A 92 -27.97 34.92 -19.54
N GLU A 93 -27.73 35.06 -18.23
CA GLU A 93 -26.95 34.11 -17.44
C GLU A 93 -27.65 32.74 -17.29
N MET A 94 -28.98 32.71 -17.17
CA MET A 94 -29.72 31.46 -16.90
C MET A 94 -29.80 30.53 -18.13
N THR A 95 -29.88 31.08 -19.33
CA THR A 95 -29.83 30.35 -20.61
C THR A 95 -28.42 29.88 -20.97
N VAL A 96 -27.39 30.64 -20.59
CA VAL A 96 -25.97 30.24 -20.72
C VAL A 96 -25.64 29.10 -19.77
N TYR A 97 -26.16 29.13 -18.54
CA TYR A 97 -26.00 28.06 -17.55
C TYR A 97 -26.65 26.75 -18.01
N GLN A 98 -27.89 26.80 -18.51
CA GLN A 98 -28.60 25.61 -19.03
C GLN A 98 -27.92 24.99 -20.26
N SER A 99 -27.32 25.80 -21.14
CA SER A 99 -26.59 25.30 -22.32
C SER A 99 -25.23 24.70 -21.96
N ARG A 100 -24.50 25.29 -20.99
CA ARG A 100 -23.27 24.71 -20.44
C ARG A 100 -23.52 23.39 -19.72
N CYS A 101 -24.61 23.27 -18.96
CA CYS A 101 -24.98 22.01 -18.30
C CYS A 101 -25.30 20.88 -19.30
N LYS A 102 -25.96 21.17 -20.44
CA LYS A 102 -26.20 20.18 -21.50
C LYS A 102 -24.92 19.77 -22.24
N GLY A 103 -24.02 20.71 -22.50
CA GLY A 103 -22.70 20.44 -23.08
C GLY A 103 -21.83 19.56 -22.19
N ALA A 104 -21.78 19.87 -20.88
CA ALA A 104 -21.08 19.07 -19.88
C ALA A 104 -21.67 17.65 -19.74
N HIS A 105 -23.01 17.51 -19.82
CA HIS A 105 -23.67 16.21 -19.81
C HIS A 105 -23.31 15.34 -21.03
N LEU A 106 -23.23 15.93 -22.23
CA LEU A 106 -22.83 15.21 -23.44
C LEU A 106 -21.34 14.85 -23.44
N GLN A 107 -20.48 15.70 -22.87
CA GLN A 107 -19.05 15.40 -22.69
C GLN A 107 -18.83 14.28 -21.68
N ALA A 108 -19.55 14.29 -20.56
CA ALA A 108 -19.52 13.22 -19.57
C ALA A 108 -20.03 11.88 -20.15
N LEU A 109 -21.10 11.90 -20.96
CA LEU A 109 -21.60 10.71 -21.66
C LEU A 109 -20.64 10.19 -22.73
N ARG A 110 -19.92 11.08 -23.44
CA ARG A 110 -18.88 10.68 -24.42
C ARG A 110 -17.62 10.13 -23.74
N LEU A 111 -17.21 10.70 -22.61
CA LEU A 111 -16.16 10.13 -21.75
C LEU A 111 -16.57 8.74 -21.28
N VAL A 112 -17.78 8.57 -20.74
CA VAL A 112 -18.28 7.26 -20.31
C VAL A 112 -18.36 6.24 -21.45
N ALA A 113 -18.70 6.66 -22.67
CA ALA A 113 -18.77 5.77 -23.84
C ALA A 113 -17.39 5.33 -24.38
N ALA A 114 -16.38 6.21 -24.31
CA ALA A 114 -15.03 5.93 -24.79
C ALA A 114 -14.26 4.89 -23.94
N PHE A 115 -14.69 4.64 -22.70
CA PHE A 115 -14.01 3.75 -21.74
C PHE A 115 -14.62 2.34 -21.65
N SER A 116 -15.52 1.97 -22.57
CA SER A 116 -16.18 0.66 -22.58
C SER A 116 -15.41 -0.45 -23.33
N GLU A 117 -14.22 -0.14 -23.85
CA GLU A 117 -13.34 -1.11 -24.50
C GLU A 117 -12.27 -1.61 -23.52
N GLY A 118 -12.54 -2.74 -22.87
CA GLY A 118 -11.55 -3.80 -22.61
C GLY A 118 -10.42 -3.62 -21.58
N ASP A 119 -10.18 -2.46 -20.97
CA ASP A 119 -8.98 -2.26 -20.12
C ASP A 119 -9.22 -2.42 -18.61
N SER A 120 -8.29 -3.12 -17.93
CA SER A 120 -8.21 -3.20 -16.46
C SER A 120 -8.12 -1.82 -15.79
N ALA A 121 -7.56 -0.83 -16.49
CA ALA A 121 -7.53 0.58 -16.07
C ALA A 121 -8.94 1.20 -15.97
N ALA A 122 -9.88 0.81 -16.85
CA ALA A 122 -11.26 1.28 -16.77
C ALA A 122 -11.96 0.76 -15.52
N ALA A 123 -11.71 -0.50 -15.11
CA ALA A 123 -12.27 -1.06 -13.89
C ALA A 123 -11.76 -0.36 -12.62
N VAL A 124 -10.48 -0.01 -12.56
CA VAL A 124 -9.90 0.80 -11.47
C VAL A 124 -10.55 2.18 -11.43
N LEU A 125 -10.68 2.85 -12.57
CA LEU A 125 -11.32 4.16 -12.66
C LEU A 125 -12.79 4.13 -12.23
N TRP A 126 -13.54 3.07 -12.58
CA TRP A 126 -14.92 2.88 -12.13
C TRP A 126 -15.03 2.67 -10.61
N ASN A 127 -14.11 1.90 -10.02
CA ASN A 127 -14.05 1.70 -8.57
C ASN A 127 -13.73 3.01 -7.84
N TRP A 128 -12.80 3.81 -8.37
CA TRP A 128 -12.43 5.11 -7.83
C TRP A 128 -13.60 6.10 -7.89
N LEU A 129 -14.29 6.17 -9.03
CA LEU A 129 -15.49 6.99 -9.18
C LEU A 129 -16.60 6.57 -8.22
N GLY A 130 -16.80 5.25 -8.04
CA GLY A 130 -17.75 4.70 -7.08
C GLY A 130 -17.45 5.14 -5.65
N ALA A 131 -16.20 5.04 -5.22
CA ALA A 131 -15.76 5.46 -3.89
C ALA A 131 -15.88 6.98 -3.66
N LEU A 132 -15.57 7.79 -4.68
CA LEU A 132 -15.76 9.24 -4.65
C LEU A 132 -17.25 9.59 -4.47
N VAL A 133 -18.13 9.00 -5.28
CA VAL A 133 -19.58 9.23 -5.17
C VAL A 133 -20.11 8.81 -3.79
N GLU A 134 -19.67 7.65 -3.28
CA GLU A 134 -20.07 7.17 -1.95
C GLU A 134 -19.65 8.15 -0.84
N SER A 135 -18.41 8.65 -0.88
CA SER A 135 -17.89 9.62 0.10
C SER A 135 -18.68 10.94 0.07
N TYR A 136 -18.95 11.46 -1.13
CA TYR A 136 -19.71 12.70 -1.30
C TYR A 136 -21.16 12.54 -0.80
N VAL A 137 -21.83 11.43 -1.13
CA VAL A 137 -23.19 11.14 -0.67
C VAL A 137 -23.23 10.99 0.86
N LYS A 138 -22.25 10.32 1.47
CA LYS A 138 -22.15 10.22 2.94
C LYS A 138 -22.00 11.59 3.60
N ALA A 139 -21.15 12.47 3.07
CA ALA A 139 -20.97 13.82 3.58
C ALA A 139 -22.27 14.64 3.49
N ILE A 140 -22.98 14.58 2.36
CA ILE A 140 -24.26 15.28 2.19
C ILE A 140 -25.30 14.76 3.18
N ASN A 141 -25.42 13.44 3.32
CA ASN A 141 -26.40 12.82 4.21
C ASN A 141 -26.13 13.07 5.70
N SER A 142 -24.87 13.31 6.08
CA SER A 142 -24.51 13.69 7.45
C SER A 142 -24.61 15.20 7.72
N GLY A 143 -24.94 16.01 6.71
CA GLY A 143 -24.95 17.47 6.80
C GLY A 143 -23.55 18.11 6.75
N ALA A 144 -22.51 17.34 6.44
CA ALA A 144 -21.14 17.82 6.25
C ALA A 144 -20.92 18.35 4.82
N VAL A 145 -19.91 19.22 4.65
CA VAL A 145 -19.51 19.72 3.33
C VAL A 145 -18.67 18.64 2.62
N PRO A 146 -19.04 18.21 1.40
CA PRO A 146 -18.23 17.29 0.63
C PRO A 146 -16.87 17.91 0.30
N CYS A 147 -15.78 17.25 0.70
CA CYS A 147 -14.41 17.71 0.48
C CYS A 147 -13.66 16.72 -0.41
N LEU A 148 -13.13 17.21 -1.53
CA LEU A 148 -12.37 16.40 -2.48
C LEU A 148 -11.13 15.78 -1.83
N GLU A 149 -10.43 16.57 -1.01
CA GLU A 149 -9.24 16.13 -0.30
C GLU A 149 -9.52 14.95 0.63
N ASN A 150 -10.59 15.03 1.42
CA ASN A 150 -11.01 13.93 2.31
C ASN A 150 -11.38 12.67 1.51
N ALA A 151 -12.02 12.84 0.35
CA ALA A 151 -12.40 11.71 -0.50
C ALA A 151 -11.17 11.04 -1.15
N VAL A 152 -10.19 11.83 -1.59
CA VAL A 152 -8.91 11.33 -2.11
C VAL A 152 -8.10 10.63 -1.02
N THR A 153 -8.03 11.18 0.20
CA THR A 153 -7.32 10.55 1.32
C THR A 153 -7.97 9.21 1.72
N THR A 154 -9.30 9.16 1.75
CA THR A 154 -10.03 7.90 2.03
C THR A 154 -9.78 6.85 0.94
N LEU A 155 -9.74 7.27 -0.32
CA LEU A 155 -9.43 6.40 -1.45
C LEU A 155 -7.99 5.87 -1.35
N ALA A 156 -7.02 6.75 -1.08
CA ALA A 156 -5.61 6.37 -0.90
C ALA A 156 -5.44 5.30 0.18
N GLN A 157 -6.09 5.45 1.34
CA GLN A 157 -6.05 4.45 2.41
C GLN A 157 -6.54 3.07 1.94
N ARG A 158 -7.66 3.03 1.21
CA ARG A 158 -8.24 1.77 0.72
C ARG A 158 -7.36 1.11 -0.34
N GLU A 159 -6.92 1.88 -1.33
CA GLU A 159 -6.12 1.37 -2.45
C GLU A 159 -4.71 0.97 -1.98
N ASN A 160 -4.09 1.73 -1.08
CA ASN A 160 -2.78 1.38 -0.52
C ASN A 160 -2.86 0.11 0.33
N ALA A 161 -3.92 -0.08 1.14
CA ALA A 161 -4.14 -1.33 1.86
C ALA A 161 -4.27 -2.53 0.90
N ALA A 162 -5.02 -2.36 -0.20
CA ALA A 162 -5.15 -3.39 -1.24
C ALA A 162 -3.83 -3.64 -1.96
N ALA A 163 -3.02 -2.60 -2.20
CA ALA A 163 -1.70 -2.70 -2.81
C ALA A 163 -0.73 -3.51 -1.93
N VAL A 164 -0.73 -3.31 -0.61
CA VAL A 164 0.05 -4.14 0.33
C VAL A 164 -0.33 -5.60 0.21
N GLN A 165 -1.63 -5.93 0.20
CA GLN A 165 -2.09 -7.31 0.07
C GLN A 165 -1.70 -7.92 -1.28
N LYS A 166 -1.86 -7.17 -2.38
CA LYS A 166 -1.50 -7.59 -3.73
C LYS A 166 0.01 -7.88 -3.83
N ALA A 167 0.85 -6.97 -3.33
CA ALA A 167 2.31 -7.15 -3.33
C ALA A 167 2.75 -8.33 -2.44
N ALA A 168 2.16 -8.48 -1.26
CA ALA A 168 2.47 -9.59 -0.35
C ALA A 168 2.03 -10.96 -0.93
N ALA A 169 0.91 -11.00 -1.65
CA ALA A 169 0.47 -12.20 -2.37
C ALA A 169 1.43 -12.54 -3.51
N HIS A 170 1.82 -11.55 -4.33
CA HIS A 170 2.83 -11.71 -5.38
C HIS A 170 4.13 -12.26 -4.83
N TYR A 171 4.66 -11.69 -3.74
CA TYR A 171 5.87 -12.21 -3.08
C TYR A 171 5.73 -13.70 -2.71
N SER A 172 4.63 -14.07 -2.04
CA SER A 172 4.40 -15.45 -1.61
C SER A 172 4.30 -16.42 -2.78
N GLU A 173 3.61 -16.04 -3.84
CA GLU A 173 3.47 -16.85 -5.04
C GLU A 173 4.83 -17.08 -5.72
N GLN A 174 5.61 -16.00 -5.93
CA GLN A 174 6.91 -16.09 -6.58
C GLN A 174 7.91 -16.91 -5.74
N MET A 175 7.94 -16.72 -4.42
CA MET A 175 8.78 -17.53 -3.53
C MET A 175 8.39 -19.01 -3.59
N ALA A 176 7.10 -19.33 -3.53
CA ALA A 176 6.63 -20.72 -3.58
C ALA A 176 6.94 -21.41 -4.92
N GLN A 177 6.93 -20.66 -6.04
CA GLN A 177 7.24 -21.19 -7.36
C GLN A 177 8.75 -21.38 -7.59
N ARG A 178 9.59 -20.47 -7.07
CA ARG A 178 11.03 -20.43 -7.35
C ARG A 178 11.88 -21.20 -6.35
N VAL A 179 11.44 -21.30 -5.09
CA VAL A 179 12.22 -21.95 -4.03
C VAL A 179 11.94 -23.45 -3.99
N ARG A 180 13.01 -24.26 -4.07
CA ARG A 180 12.95 -25.70 -3.82
C ARG A 180 13.64 -26.02 -2.50
N LEU A 181 12.86 -26.46 -1.52
CA LEU A 181 13.36 -26.84 -0.20
C LEU A 181 13.78 -28.34 -0.14
N PRO A 182 14.84 -28.69 0.61
CA PRO A 182 15.85 -27.76 1.15
C PRO A 182 16.71 -27.14 0.04
N THR A 183 17.13 -25.91 0.27
CA THR A 183 18.14 -25.20 -0.53
C THR A 183 19.54 -25.71 -0.17
N ASP A 184 20.48 -25.67 -1.12
CA ASP A 184 21.86 -26.11 -0.89
C ASP A 184 22.60 -25.18 0.07
N THR A 185 22.33 -23.88 -0.02
CA THR A 185 22.94 -22.84 0.83
C THR A 185 21.89 -21.82 1.26
N LEU A 186 22.15 -21.12 2.36
CA LEU A 186 21.30 -20.02 2.80
C LEU A 186 21.25 -18.89 1.75
N GLN A 187 22.38 -18.60 1.12
CA GLN A 187 22.48 -17.60 0.06
C GLN A 187 21.53 -17.86 -1.12
N GLU A 188 21.34 -19.12 -1.54
CA GLU A 188 20.38 -19.49 -2.60
C GLU A 188 18.96 -19.00 -2.26
N LEU A 189 18.51 -19.21 -1.02
CA LEU A 189 17.20 -18.74 -0.56
C LEU A 189 17.16 -17.21 -0.50
N LEU A 190 18.20 -16.57 0.03
CA LEU A 190 18.27 -15.11 0.17
C LEU A 190 18.29 -14.39 -1.17
N ASP A 191 18.93 -14.95 -2.20
CA ASP A 191 18.95 -14.36 -3.54
C ASP A 191 17.59 -14.47 -4.24
N VAL A 192 16.89 -15.60 -4.07
CA VAL A 192 15.50 -15.74 -4.56
C VAL A 192 14.57 -14.76 -3.83
N HIS A 193 14.73 -14.63 -2.50
CA HIS A 193 14.00 -13.65 -1.70
C HIS A 193 14.22 -12.23 -2.22
N ALA A 194 15.47 -11.81 -2.44
CA ALA A 194 15.78 -10.46 -2.93
C ALA A 194 15.10 -10.16 -4.28
N ALA A 195 15.08 -11.13 -5.19
CA ALA A 195 14.38 -10.98 -6.47
C ALA A 195 12.86 -10.86 -6.30
N CYS A 196 12.26 -11.70 -5.45
CA CYS A 196 10.81 -11.70 -5.21
C CYS A 196 10.37 -10.43 -4.45
N GLU A 197 11.16 -9.97 -3.49
CA GLU A 197 10.92 -8.73 -2.76
C GLU A 197 10.98 -7.52 -3.69
N LYS A 198 12.02 -7.45 -4.54
CA LYS A 198 12.14 -6.40 -5.55
C LYS A 198 10.90 -6.29 -6.44
N GLU A 199 10.37 -7.43 -6.90
CA GLU A 199 9.13 -7.49 -7.67
C GLU A 199 7.91 -7.05 -6.84
N ALA A 200 7.80 -7.48 -5.59
CA ALA A 200 6.69 -7.10 -4.71
C ALA A 200 6.67 -5.60 -4.41
N ILE A 201 7.83 -4.99 -4.16
CA ILE A 201 7.96 -3.54 -3.99
C ILE A 201 7.50 -2.85 -5.28
N ALA A 202 7.91 -3.32 -6.47
CA ALA A 202 7.48 -2.72 -7.73
C ALA A 202 5.95 -2.80 -7.92
N VAL A 203 5.33 -3.94 -7.60
CA VAL A 203 3.86 -4.12 -7.64
C VAL A 203 3.15 -3.14 -6.70
N PHE A 204 3.70 -2.92 -5.50
CA PHE A 204 3.18 -1.93 -4.58
C PHE A 204 3.34 -0.51 -5.12
N MET A 205 4.54 -0.16 -5.64
CA MET A 205 4.81 1.15 -6.21
C MET A 205 3.89 1.48 -7.39
N GLU A 206 3.49 0.50 -8.20
CA GLU A 206 2.53 0.71 -9.29
C GLU A 206 1.08 0.96 -8.79
N SER A 207 0.72 0.34 -7.66
CA SER A 207 -0.69 0.30 -7.19
C SER A 207 -0.98 1.26 -6.02
N SER A 208 0.03 1.85 -5.39
CA SER A 208 -0.13 2.78 -4.26
C SER A 208 -0.07 4.25 -4.71
N PHE A 209 -0.64 5.15 -3.93
CA PHE A 209 -0.50 6.60 -4.11
C PHE A 209 -0.77 7.35 -2.81
N LYS A 210 -0.19 8.55 -2.64
CA LYS A 210 -0.42 9.42 -1.47
C LYS A 210 -0.19 8.71 -0.12
N ASP A 211 0.90 7.96 0.00
CA ASP A 211 1.33 7.34 1.26
C ASP A 211 2.20 8.32 2.07
N GLU A 212 1.57 9.38 2.59
CA GLU A 212 2.25 10.57 3.15
C GLU A 212 3.23 10.25 4.30
N ASN A 213 2.95 9.20 5.07
CA ASN A 213 3.77 8.76 6.20
C ASN A 213 4.52 7.44 5.94
N GLN A 214 4.40 6.86 4.74
CA GLN A 214 4.95 5.54 4.39
C GLN A 214 4.40 4.38 5.22
N GLU A 215 3.28 4.56 5.92
CA GLU A 215 2.70 3.55 6.80
C GLU A 215 2.39 2.25 6.05
N PHE A 216 1.93 2.35 4.80
CA PHE A 216 1.63 1.15 4.00
C PHE A 216 2.88 0.49 3.45
N GLN A 217 3.89 1.29 3.09
CA GLN A 217 5.20 0.75 2.73
C GLN A 217 5.88 0.02 3.89
N GLU A 218 5.81 0.56 5.11
CA GLU A 218 6.29 -0.10 6.33
C GLU A 218 5.56 -1.42 6.59
N GLN A 219 4.24 -1.42 6.41
CA GLN A 219 3.41 -2.63 6.51
C GLN A 219 3.82 -3.69 5.48
N LEU A 220 4.15 -3.29 4.26
CA LEU A 220 4.63 -4.20 3.22
C LEU A 220 5.97 -4.81 3.62
N VAL A 221 6.96 -4.00 4.01
CA VAL A 221 8.29 -4.47 4.44
C VAL A 221 8.16 -5.45 5.59
N SER A 222 7.40 -5.10 6.62
CA SER A 222 7.16 -5.96 7.79
C SER A 222 6.47 -7.28 7.42
N THR A 223 5.61 -7.26 6.39
CA THR A 223 4.91 -8.45 5.91
C THR A 223 5.80 -9.35 5.07
N VAL A 224 6.63 -8.79 4.20
CA VAL A 224 7.61 -9.53 3.41
C VAL A 224 8.67 -10.16 4.31
N GLU A 225 9.15 -9.43 5.32
CA GLU A 225 10.13 -9.95 6.29
C GLU A 225 9.58 -11.17 7.05
N ARG A 226 8.37 -11.06 7.60
CA ARG A 226 7.74 -12.20 8.31
C ARG A 226 7.62 -13.42 7.42
N LYS A 227 7.24 -13.22 6.15
CA LYS A 227 7.17 -14.31 5.17
C LYS A 227 8.55 -14.88 4.84
N LYS A 228 9.60 -14.05 4.77
CA LYS A 228 11.00 -14.50 4.63
C LYS A 228 11.41 -15.37 5.81
N GLU A 229 11.11 -14.95 7.04
CA GLU A 229 11.35 -15.76 8.25
C GLU A 229 10.63 -17.12 8.17
N ASP A 230 9.37 -17.14 7.74
CA ASP A 230 8.62 -18.39 7.55
C ASP A 230 9.33 -19.33 6.55
N PHE A 231 9.82 -18.81 5.42
CA PHE A 231 10.58 -19.60 4.45
C PHE A 231 11.93 -20.10 5.00
N LEU A 232 12.62 -19.28 5.79
CA LEU A 232 13.86 -19.68 6.46
C LEU A 232 13.60 -20.85 7.42
N LEU A 233 12.55 -20.76 8.25
CA LEU A 233 12.18 -21.83 9.17
C LEU A 233 11.78 -23.12 8.44
N GLN A 234 11.01 -23.01 7.35
CA GLN A 234 10.65 -24.16 6.52
C GLN A 234 11.89 -24.80 5.88
N ASN A 235 12.85 -24.00 5.42
CA ASN A 235 14.12 -24.49 4.85
C ASN A 235 14.96 -25.22 5.89
N GLU A 236 15.09 -24.65 7.10
CA GLU A 236 15.79 -25.29 8.21
C GLU A 236 15.13 -26.61 8.61
N ALA A 237 13.79 -26.64 8.71
CA ALA A 237 13.05 -27.86 9.04
C ALA A 237 13.19 -28.94 7.95
N ALA A 238 13.08 -28.56 6.67
CA ALA A 238 13.27 -29.48 5.54
C ALA A 238 14.69 -30.05 5.49
N SER A 239 15.69 -29.20 5.73
CA SER A 239 17.10 -29.60 5.77
C SER A 239 17.37 -30.55 6.94
N THR A 240 16.88 -30.22 8.14
CA THR A 240 17.01 -31.09 9.32
C THR A 240 16.41 -32.47 9.05
N LYS A 241 15.16 -32.51 8.56
CA LYS A 241 14.46 -33.77 8.30
C LYS A 241 15.21 -34.62 7.28
N TYR A 242 15.56 -34.03 6.13
CA TYR A 242 16.29 -34.75 5.08
C TYR A 242 17.64 -35.28 5.57
N CYS A 243 18.40 -34.48 6.33
CA CYS A 243 19.68 -34.93 6.90
C CYS A 243 19.53 -36.06 7.92
N GLN A 244 18.47 -36.03 8.73
CA GLN A 244 18.16 -37.07 9.70
C GLN A 244 17.81 -38.38 9.00
N ASP A 245 16.90 -38.33 8.02
CA ASP A 245 16.48 -39.50 7.25
C ASP A 245 17.69 -40.16 6.54
N GLU A 246 18.56 -39.36 5.92
CA GLU A 246 19.78 -39.86 5.25
C GLU A 246 20.80 -40.46 6.24
N LEU A 247 21.00 -39.84 7.41
CA LEU A 247 21.90 -40.39 8.44
C LEU A 247 21.33 -41.67 9.06
N GLU A 248 20.03 -41.76 9.28
CA GLU A 248 19.38 -42.98 9.77
C GLU A 248 19.62 -44.14 8.80
N GLN A 249 19.44 -43.90 7.50
CA GLN A 249 19.72 -44.90 6.48
C GLN A 249 21.20 -45.29 6.40
N LEU A 250 22.11 -44.31 6.39
CA LEU A 250 23.56 -44.57 6.30
C LEU A 250 24.12 -45.26 7.55
N SER A 251 23.55 -44.97 8.73
CA SER A 251 23.99 -45.53 10.00
C SER A 251 23.31 -46.84 10.38
N ALA A 252 22.29 -47.30 9.63
CA ALA A 252 21.53 -48.50 9.95
C ALA A 252 22.40 -49.74 10.23
N SER A 253 23.35 -50.06 9.33
CA SER A 253 24.28 -51.19 9.52
C SER A 253 25.21 -50.99 10.71
N LEU A 254 25.67 -49.76 10.97
CA LEU A 254 26.47 -49.47 12.16
C LEU A 254 25.67 -49.70 13.44
N MET A 255 24.41 -49.25 13.48
CA MET A 255 23.54 -49.41 14.65
C MET A 255 23.17 -50.88 14.89
N GLU A 256 22.97 -51.65 13.82
CA GLU A 256 22.78 -53.10 13.89
C GLU A 256 24.01 -53.80 14.49
N ASP A 257 25.20 -53.54 13.94
CA ASP A 257 26.47 -54.09 14.45
C ASP A 257 26.72 -53.73 15.94
N ILE A 258 26.34 -52.52 16.37
CA ILE A 258 26.39 -52.11 17.78
C ILE A 258 25.44 -52.97 18.62
N SER A 259 24.21 -53.16 18.15
CA SER A 259 23.17 -53.90 18.88
C SER A 259 23.49 -55.39 19.04
N GLU A 260 24.13 -55.98 18.03
CA GLU A 260 24.59 -57.37 18.05
C GLU A 260 25.88 -57.56 18.87
N GLY A 261 26.51 -56.47 19.30
CA GLY A 261 27.73 -56.49 20.09
C GLY A 261 28.98 -56.87 19.30
N ILE A 262 28.97 -56.72 17.97
CA ILE A 262 30.09 -57.06 17.07
C ILE A 262 31.39 -56.36 17.49
N PHE A 263 31.29 -55.13 18.01
CA PHE A 263 32.44 -54.34 18.45
C PHE A 263 32.95 -54.67 19.86
N SER A 264 32.35 -55.64 20.57
CA SER A 264 32.79 -56.00 21.94
C SER A 264 33.99 -56.96 21.97
N ALA A 265 34.39 -57.51 20.82
CA ALA A 265 35.58 -58.34 20.69
C ALA A 265 36.89 -57.52 20.81
N PRO A 266 38.03 -58.13 21.20
CA PRO A 266 39.32 -57.44 21.22
C PRO A 266 39.65 -56.81 19.85
N GLY A 267 39.97 -55.51 19.83
CA GLY A 267 40.19 -54.72 18.62
C GLY A 267 38.93 -54.08 18.03
N GLY A 268 37.78 -54.28 18.67
CA GLY A 268 36.48 -53.78 18.21
C GLY A 268 36.37 -52.26 18.18
N HIS A 269 37.11 -51.51 19.01
CA HIS A 269 37.12 -50.05 18.95
C HIS A 269 37.59 -49.54 17.58
N ARG A 270 38.62 -50.17 17.00
CA ARG A 270 39.13 -49.79 15.67
C ARG A 270 38.10 -50.09 14.57
N LEU A 271 37.44 -51.25 14.63
CA LEU A 271 36.40 -51.61 13.67
C LEU A 271 35.21 -50.65 13.73
N TYR A 272 34.83 -50.23 14.94
CA TYR A 272 33.79 -49.23 15.14
C TYR A 272 34.17 -47.88 14.51
N LEU A 273 35.41 -47.40 14.71
CA LEU A 273 35.88 -46.16 14.09
C LEU A 273 35.85 -46.22 12.56
N GLU A 274 36.22 -47.35 11.97
CA GLU A 274 36.13 -47.57 10.52
C GLU A 274 34.68 -47.56 10.03
N ALA A 275 33.77 -48.23 10.75
CA ALA A 275 32.35 -48.25 10.43
C ALA A 275 31.73 -46.84 10.53
N ARG A 276 32.00 -46.10 11.61
CA ARG A 276 31.57 -44.69 11.76
C ARG A 276 32.13 -43.81 10.66
N ARG A 277 33.40 -43.96 10.30
CA ARG A 277 34.01 -43.19 9.21
C ARG A 277 33.30 -43.41 7.88
N ARG A 278 32.87 -44.66 7.58
CA ARG A 278 32.08 -44.95 6.37
C ARG A 278 30.74 -44.20 6.37
N VAL A 279 30.06 -44.09 7.52
CA VAL A 279 28.84 -43.27 7.66
C VAL A 279 29.13 -41.80 7.37
N GLU A 280 30.18 -41.24 8.00
CA GLU A 280 30.57 -39.83 7.78
C GLU A 280 30.94 -39.54 6.32
N GLU A 281 31.69 -40.43 5.67
CA GLU A 281 32.07 -40.31 4.25
C GLU A 281 30.86 -40.45 3.32
N GLY A 282 29.95 -41.38 3.63
CA GLY A 282 28.68 -41.53 2.92
C GLY A 282 27.86 -40.24 3.00
N TYR A 283 27.71 -39.69 4.21
CA TYR A 283 26.95 -38.47 4.46
C TYR A 283 27.54 -37.25 3.75
N LYS A 284 28.88 -37.14 3.70
CA LYS A 284 29.55 -36.07 2.93
C LYS A 284 29.17 -36.09 1.44
N ARG A 285 28.94 -37.27 0.86
CA ARG A 285 28.58 -37.44 -0.56
C ARG A 285 27.10 -37.17 -0.86
N VAL A 286 26.22 -37.14 0.15
CA VAL A 286 24.78 -36.84 -0.05
C VAL A 286 24.61 -35.42 -0.61
N PRO A 287 23.96 -35.22 -1.76
CA PRO A 287 23.70 -33.89 -2.31
C PRO A 287 22.52 -33.22 -1.59
N ARG A 288 22.42 -31.89 -1.68
CA ARG A 288 21.25 -31.09 -1.21
C ARG A 288 20.83 -31.31 0.23
N LYS A 289 21.80 -31.52 1.13
CA LYS A 289 21.54 -31.61 2.58
C LYS A 289 20.96 -30.32 3.16
N GLY A 290 21.44 -29.19 2.65
CA GLY A 290 21.03 -27.85 3.03
C GLY A 290 21.66 -27.32 4.32
N VAL A 291 21.08 -26.23 4.83
CA VAL A 291 21.69 -25.37 5.85
C VAL A 291 21.94 -26.07 7.20
N LYS A 292 21.19 -27.13 7.53
CA LYS A 292 21.32 -27.87 8.80
C LYS A 292 22.25 -29.08 8.73
N ALA A 293 22.94 -29.31 7.61
CA ALA A 293 23.76 -30.50 7.38
C ALA A 293 24.79 -30.77 8.49
N ASN A 294 25.56 -29.75 8.89
CA ASN A 294 26.63 -29.90 9.88
C ASN A 294 26.07 -30.01 11.30
N GLU A 295 24.99 -29.30 11.62
CA GLU A 295 24.34 -29.34 12.94
C GLU A 295 23.75 -30.73 13.23
N VAL A 296 23.12 -31.34 12.22
CA VAL A 296 22.56 -32.69 12.32
C VAL A 296 23.68 -33.74 12.42
N LEU A 297 24.73 -33.63 11.62
CA LEU A 297 25.88 -34.54 11.70
C LEU A 297 26.57 -34.46 13.07
N GLN A 298 26.78 -33.25 13.59
CA GLN A 298 27.38 -33.08 14.90
C GLN A 298 26.51 -33.71 16.01
N SER A 299 25.20 -33.51 15.94
CA SER A 299 24.25 -34.10 16.89
C SER A 299 24.31 -35.63 16.86
N PHE A 300 24.38 -36.23 15.66
CA PHE A 300 24.60 -37.67 15.51
C PHE A 300 25.92 -38.11 16.15
N LEU A 301 27.04 -37.47 15.84
CA LEU A 301 28.35 -37.84 16.40
C LEU A 301 28.39 -37.71 17.92
N GLN A 302 27.74 -36.69 18.48
CA GLN A 302 27.60 -36.54 19.93
C GLN A 302 26.79 -37.69 20.55
N SER A 303 25.72 -38.15 19.90
CA SER A 303 24.95 -39.31 20.36
C SER A 303 25.78 -40.60 20.38
N GLN A 304 26.75 -40.72 19.47
CA GLN A 304 27.66 -41.86 19.35
C GLN A 304 28.83 -41.83 20.36
N ALA A 305 29.11 -40.67 20.97
CA ALA A 305 30.28 -40.49 21.82
C ALA A 305 30.27 -41.37 23.08
N THR A 306 29.10 -41.64 23.67
CA THR A 306 28.99 -42.52 24.84
C THR A 306 29.29 -43.98 24.48
N ILE A 307 28.85 -44.42 23.30
CA ILE A 307 29.08 -45.78 22.78
C ILE A 307 30.57 -45.95 22.49
N GLU A 308 31.18 -45.01 21.77
CA GLU A 308 32.61 -45.00 21.47
C GLU A 308 33.46 -45.09 22.74
N ASN A 309 33.15 -44.27 23.76
CA ASN A 309 33.87 -44.30 25.03
C ASN A 309 33.73 -45.65 25.75
N SER A 310 32.54 -46.25 25.75
CA SER A 310 32.32 -47.57 26.36
C SER A 310 33.15 -48.65 25.66
N LEU A 311 33.11 -48.67 24.32
CA LEU A 311 33.91 -49.59 23.50
C LEU A 311 35.41 -49.42 23.76
N LEU A 312 35.90 -48.18 23.77
CA LEU A 312 37.30 -47.84 24.04
C LEU A 312 37.77 -48.36 25.41
N GLN A 313 36.96 -48.21 26.45
CA GLN A 313 37.31 -48.70 27.80
C GLN A 313 37.30 -50.23 27.87
N SER A 314 36.33 -50.87 27.22
CA SER A 314 36.16 -52.33 27.24
C SER A 314 37.16 -53.10 26.35
N ASP A 315 37.77 -52.44 25.36
CA ASP A 315 38.68 -53.09 24.42
C ASP A 315 39.96 -53.56 25.11
N LYS A 316 40.19 -54.89 25.11
CA LYS A 316 41.35 -55.53 25.73
C LYS A 316 42.58 -55.57 24.83
N ALA A 317 42.45 -55.23 23.54
CA ALA A 317 43.58 -55.17 22.62
C ALA A 317 44.40 -53.88 22.77
N LEU A 318 43.85 -52.85 23.43
CA LEU A 318 44.49 -51.56 23.65
C LEU A 318 45.07 -51.46 25.06
N THR A 319 46.27 -50.90 25.17
CA THR A 319 46.89 -50.54 26.45
C THR A 319 46.25 -49.28 27.04
N ASP A 320 46.40 -49.06 28.34
CA ASP A 320 45.90 -47.85 29.01
C ASP A 320 46.50 -46.55 28.44
N GLY A 321 47.74 -46.62 27.94
CA GLY A 321 48.40 -45.51 27.24
C GLY A 321 47.72 -45.19 25.91
N GLU A 322 47.46 -46.20 25.08
CA GLU A 322 46.76 -46.05 23.81
C GLU A 322 45.32 -45.57 23.99
N LYS A 323 44.60 -46.08 25.00
CA LYS A 323 43.25 -45.61 25.35
C LYS A 323 43.22 -44.12 25.67
N LYS A 324 44.21 -43.62 26.43
CA LYS A 324 44.34 -42.18 26.74
C LYS A 324 44.63 -41.35 25.48
N ILE A 325 45.50 -41.83 24.59
CA ILE A 325 45.82 -41.14 23.34
C ILE A 325 44.57 -41.02 22.47
N GLU A 326 43.79 -42.09 22.34
CA GLU A 326 42.58 -42.10 21.51
C GLU A 326 41.47 -41.21 22.09
N ALA A 327 41.28 -41.23 23.41
CA ALA A 327 40.34 -40.33 24.09
C ALA A 327 40.71 -38.84 23.88
N GLU A 328 42.00 -38.50 23.94
CA GLU A 328 42.47 -37.14 23.64
C GLU A 328 42.31 -36.77 22.17
N ARG A 329 42.50 -37.72 21.24
CA ARG A 329 42.21 -37.48 19.81
C ARG A 329 40.73 -37.19 19.58
N ALA A 330 39.83 -38.00 20.16
CA ALA A 330 38.39 -37.81 20.05
C ALA A 330 37.94 -36.43 20.58
N LYS A 331 38.50 -35.99 21.72
CA LYS A 331 38.25 -34.64 22.25
C LYS A 331 38.68 -33.53 21.29
N ARG A 332 39.85 -33.66 20.66
CA ARG A 332 40.34 -32.67 19.69
C ARG A 332 39.44 -32.62 18.46
N GLU A 333 39.05 -33.77 17.93
CA GLU A 333 38.14 -33.84 16.77
C GLU A 333 36.76 -33.23 17.09
N ALA A 334 36.22 -33.50 18.28
CA ALA A 334 34.96 -32.90 18.72
C ALA A 334 35.06 -31.36 18.82
N ALA A 335 36.16 -30.84 19.38
CA ALA A 335 36.39 -29.40 19.48
C ALA A 335 36.58 -28.73 18.10
N GLU A 336 37.23 -29.41 17.15
CA GLU A 336 37.38 -28.92 15.77
C GLU A 336 36.03 -28.83 15.05
N LYS A 337 35.20 -29.87 15.18
CA LYS A 337 33.83 -29.90 14.61
C LYS A 337 32.93 -28.82 15.24
N GLU A 338 33.06 -28.58 16.54
CA GLU A 338 32.33 -27.50 17.22
C GLU A 338 32.78 -26.11 16.74
N GLN A 339 34.08 -25.90 16.55
CA GLN A 339 34.61 -24.67 15.97
C GLN A 339 34.12 -24.44 14.53
N GLU A 340 34.05 -25.50 13.72
CA GLU A 340 33.51 -25.43 12.36
C GLU A 340 32.03 -25.03 12.34
N LEU A 341 31.20 -25.62 13.22
CA LEU A 341 29.80 -25.24 13.33
C LEU A 341 29.64 -23.77 13.76
N LEU A 342 30.45 -23.29 14.70
CA LEU A 342 30.44 -21.89 15.11
C LEU A 342 30.81 -20.95 13.96
N ARG A 343 31.81 -21.30 13.15
CA ARG A 343 32.17 -20.53 11.94
C ARG A 343 31.01 -20.47 10.95
N GLN A 344 30.30 -21.59 10.74
CA GLN A 344 29.13 -21.61 9.87
C GLN A 344 28.00 -20.72 10.41
N LYS A 345 27.66 -20.82 11.71
CA LYS A 345 26.63 -19.97 12.32
C LYS A 345 26.95 -18.48 12.19
N ASN A 346 28.20 -18.10 12.37
CA ASN A 346 28.65 -16.71 12.17
C ASN A 346 28.50 -16.28 10.70
N LYS A 347 28.85 -17.16 9.75
CA LYS A 347 28.69 -16.88 8.31
C LYS A 347 27.22 -16.71 7.94
N GLU A 348 26.34 -17.57 8.44
CA GLU A 348 24.89 -17.47 8.19
C GLU A 348 24.30 -16.17 8.78
N GLN A 349 24.75 -15.74 9.96
CA GLN A 349 24.36 -14.46 10.54
C GLN A 349 24.81 -13.28 9.68
N GLN A 350 26.04 -13.34 9.15
CA GLN A 350 26.56 -12.31 8.25
C GLN A 350 25.76 -12.25 6.94
N GLU A 351 25.47 -13.39 6.31
CA GLU A 351 24.66 -13.46 5.08
C GLU A 351 23.24 -12.89 5.29
N LYS A 352 22.61 -13.17 6.45
CA LYS A 352 21.30 -12.58 6.81
C LYS A 352 21.37 -11.06 6.93
N MET A 353 22.43 -10.54 7.56
CA MET A 353 22.64 -9.09 7.72
C MET A 353 22.86 -8.41 6.37
N GLU A 354 23.70 -8.97 5.50
CA GLU A 354 23.97 -8.43 4.17
C GLU A 354 22.75 -8.48 3.25
N ALA A 355 21.94 -9.55 3.32
CA ALA A 355 20.69 -9.60 2.58
C ALA A 355 19.69 -8.54 3.05
N GLN A 356 19.60 -8.30 4.36
CA GLN A 356 18.74 -7.26 4.92
C GLN A 356 19.18 -5.86 4.47
N GLU A 357 20.49 -5.58 4.46
CA GLU A 357 21.05 -4.33 3.93
C GLU A 357 20.71 -4.13 2.44
N ARG A 358 20.87 -5.17 1.62
CA ARG A 358 20.52 -5.12 0.19
C ARG A 358 19.03 -4.84 -0.02
N SER A 359 18.16 -5.51 0.74
CA SER A 359 16.71 -5.29 0.75
C SER A 359 16.36 -3.83 1.04
N PHE A 360 16.97 -3.27 2.08
CA PHE A 360 16.79 -1.87 2.45
C PHE A 360 17.19 -0.90 1.34
N GLN A 361 18.37 -1.09 0.76
CA GLN A 361 18.87 -0.24 -0.31
C GLN A 361 17.97 -0.29 -1.54
N GLU A 362 17.49 -1.47 -1.93
CA GLU A 362 16.56 -1.62 -3.07
C GLU A 362 15.21 -0.93 -2.78
N ASN A 363 14.69 -1.06 -1.56
CA ASN A 363 13.46 -0.41 -1.15
C ASN A 363 13.57 1.13 -1.24
N VAL A 364 14.66 1.69 -0.68
CA VAL A 364 14.96 3.13 -0.77
C VAL A 364 15.11 3.57 -2.22
N ALA A 365 15.78 2.79 -3.07
CA ALA A 365 15.98 3.13 -4.46
C ALA A 365 14.66 3.20 -5.25
N GLN A 366 13.76 2.22 -5.07
CA GLN A 366 12.45 2.21 -5.74
C GLN A 366 11.54 3.32 -5.22
N LEU A 367 11.54 3.57 -3.91
CA LEU A 367 10.78 4.67 -3.32
C LEU A 367 11.25 6.02 -3.87
N LYS A 368 12.56 6.24 -3.93
CA LYS A 368 13.15 7.45 -4.51
C LYS A 368 12.68 7.66 -5.95
N LYS A 369 12.75 6.62 -6.77
CA LYS A 369 12.30 6.67 -8.16
C LYS A 369 10.83 7.06 -8.27
N LYS A 370 9.95 6.40 -7.51
CA LYS A 370 8.51 6.70 -7.51
C LYS A 370 8.23 8.15 -7.11
N MET A 371 8.88 8.64 -6.06
CA MET A 371 8.69 10.00 -5.58
C MET A 371 9.14 11.05 -6.62
N ASP A 372 10.25 10.80 -7.32
CA ASP A 372 10.71 11.67 -8.41
C ASP A 372 9.69 11.70 -9.56
N GLU A 373 9.14 10.54 -9.94
CA GLU A 373 8.07 10.44 -10.96
C GLU A 373 6.77 11.16 -10.54
N GLU A 374 6.31 10.96 -9.30
CA GLU A 374 5.14 11.66 -8.75
C GLU A 374 5.35 13.17 -8.68
N ARG A 375 6.54 13.61 -8.28
CA ARG A 375 6.91 15.02 -8.25
C ARG A 375 6.88 15.65 -9.62
N GLU A 376 7.41 14.98 -10.64
CA GLU A 376 7.34 15.45 -12.01
C GLU A 376 5.89 15.54 -12.52
N ASN A 377 5.03 14.57 -12.17
CA ASN A 377 3.61 14.61 -12.49
C ASN A 377 2.92 15.83 -11.86
N ILE A 378 3.15 16.08 -10.56
CA ILE A 378 2.60 17.24 -9.86
C ILE A 378 3.07 18.54 -10.51
N LEU A 379 4.36 18.65 -10.85
CA LEU A 379 4.89 19.84 -11.52
C LEU A 379 4.23 20.06 -12.89
N ARG A 380 4.03 19.01 -13.69
CA ARG A 380 3.32 19.09 -14.97
C ARG A 380 1.88 19.59 -14.78
N GLU A 381 1.15 19.05 -13.81
CA GLU A 381 -0.23 19.46 -13.52
C GLU A 381 -0.32 20.92 -13.04
N GLN A 382 0.61 21.34 -12.17
CA GLN A 382 0.68 22.73 -11.69
C GLN A 382 1.03 23.70 -12.82
N GLU A 383 1.93 23.32 -13.74
CA GLU A 383 2.29 24.13 -14.91
C GLU A 383 1.11 24.29 -15.88
N ILE A 384 0.35 23.21 -16.17
CA ILE A 384 -0.88 23.29 -16.97
C ILE A 384 -1.93 24.20 -16.29
N MET A 385 -2.09 24.09 -14.98
CA MET A 385 -3.02 24.94 -14.22
C MET A 385 -2.59 26.41 -14.27
N LEU A 386 -1.29 26.68 -14.16
CA LEU A 386 -0.72 28.02 -14.26
C LEU A 386 -0.99 28.64 -15.63
N GLU A 387 -0.74 27.89 -16.71
CA GLU A 387 -1.02 28.32 -18.08
C GLU A 387 -2.50 28.66 -18.29
N HIS A 388 -3.39 27.80 -17.77
CA HIS A 388 -4.83 28.04 -17.84
C HIS A 388 -5.24 29.31 -17.07
N LYS A 389 -4.74 29.50 -15.84
CA LYS A 389 -5.03 30.72 -15.06
C LYS A 389 -4.50 31.98 -15.74
N LEU A 390 -3.29 31.94 -16.31
CA LEU A 390 -2.72 33.05 -17.09
C LEU A 390 -3.56 33.38 -18.34
N LYS A 391 -4.13 32.36 -19.00
CA LYS A 391 -5.03 32.58 -20.14
C LYS A 391 -6.33 33.26 -19.71
N VAL A 392 -7.00 32.75 -18.67
CA VAL A 392 -8.24 33.33 -18.13
C VAL A 392 -8.01 34.77 -17.66
N GLN A 393 -6.85 35.06 -17.08
CA GLN A 393 -6.48 36.41 -16.71
C GLN A 393 -6.44 37.37 -17.91
N ARG A 394 -5.81 36.95 -19.02
CA ARG A 394 -5.75 37.75 -20.24
C ARG A 394 -7.15 38.04 -20.77
N GLU A 395 -8.06 37.06 -20.74
CA GLU A 395 -9.46 37.23 -21.14
C GLU A 395 -10.19 38.25 -20.24
N PHE A 396 -10.04 38.16 -18.91
CA PHE A 396 -10.62 39.15 -18.00
C PHE A 396 -10.09 40.57 -18.21
N LEU A 397 -8.82 40.73 -18.58
CA LEU A 397 -8.25 42.03 -18.91
C LEU A 397 -8.82 42.61 -20.22
N MET A 398 -9.01 41.76 -21.24
CA MET A 398 -9.62 42.15 -22.52
C MET A 398 -11.08 42.58 -22.35
N ASP A 399 -11.84 41.87 -21.51
CA ASP A 399 -13.26 42.15 -21.26
C ASP A 399 -13.50 43.28 -20.24
N GLY A 400 -12.43 43.86 -19.67
CA GLY A 400 -12.49 45.00 -18.75
C GLY A 400 -12.77 44.66 -17.28
N PHE A 401 -12.74 43.37 -16.90
CA PHE A 401 -12.98 42.89 -15.54
C PHE A 401 -11.76 43.02 -14.61
N LYS A 402 -11.28 44.25 -14.38
CA LYS A 402 -10.05 44.55 -13.62
C LYS A 402 -9.98 43.90 -12.24
N LYS A 403 -11.07 43.98 -11.45
CA LYS A 403 -11.11 43.41 -10.09
C LYS A 403 -10.96 41.88 -10.06
N GLN A 404 -11.52 41.17 -11.05
CA GLN A 404 -11.40 39.71 -11.16
C GLN A 404 -9.99 39.30 -11.61
N SER A 405 -9.39 40.06 -12.54
CA SER A 405 -7.99 39.88 -12.93
C SER A 405 -7.01 40.10 -11.76
N GLU A 406 -7.24 41.11 -10.92
CA GLU A 406 -6.42 41.37 -9.72
C GLU A 406 -6.55 40.27 -8.66
N ALA A 407 -7.75 39.70 -8.47
CA ALA A 407 -7.94 38.55 -7.60
C ALA A 407 -7.20 37.30 -8.11
N LEU A 408 -7.32 37.02 -9.42
CA LEU A 408 -6.66 35.89 -10.06
C LEU A 408 -5.13 36.01 -10.07
N ASN A 409 -4.59 37.24 -10.12
CA ASN A 409 -3.15 37.51 -9.97
C ASN A 409 -2.58 36.91 -8.68
N ARG A 410 -3.31 37.04 -7.55
CA ARG A 410 -2.86 36.51 -6.26
C ARG A 410 -2.79 34.99 -6.28
N GLU A 411 -3.75 34.32 -6.92
CA GLU A 411 -3.73 32.87 -7.09
C GLU A 411 -2.58 32.41 -7.99
N ILE A 412 -2.26 33.18 -9.04
CA ILE A 412 -1.11 32.91 -9.93
C ILE A 412 0.21 33.06 -9.18
N GLU A 413 0.36 34.10 -8.35
CA GLU A 413 1.53 34.31 -7.50
C GLU A 413 1.69 33.16 -6.50
N GLN A 414 0.61 32.75 -5.83
CA GLN A 414 0.60 31.60 -4.92
C GLN A 414 1.02 30.32 -5.64
N LEU A 415 0.40 29.98 -6.77
CA LEU A 415 0.72 28.78 -7.54
C LEU A 415 2.17 28.79 -8.08
N THR A 416 2.66 29.96 -8.50
CA THR A 416 4.06 30.12 -8.94
C THR A 416 5.04 29.85 -7.79
N GLN A 417 4.69 30.29 -6.58
CA GLN A 417 5.49 30.06 -5.39
C GLN A 417 5.45 28.59 -4.96
N GLU A 418 4.29 27.93 -5.06
CA GLU A 418 4.15 26.48 -4.84
C GLU A 418 5.02 25.68 -5.80
N ILE A 419 4.99 25.99 -7.11
CA ILE A 419 5.85 25.33 -8.11
C ILE A 419 7.34 25.48 -7.76
N LYS A 420 7.76 26.69 -7.35
CA LYS A 420 9.16 26.93 -6.93
C LYS A 420 9.53 26.10 -5.71
N ASN A 421 8.63 26.00 -4.73
CA ASN A 421 8.84 25.19 -3.53
C ASN A 421 8.91 23.70 -3.89
N THR A 422 8.00 23.20 -4.72
CA THR A 422 8.02 21.82 -5.23
C THR A 422 9.32 21.53 -5.99
N LYS A 423 9.90 22.50 -6.72
CA LYS A 423 11.19 22.35 -7.43
C LYS A 423 12.42 22.37 -6.52
N SER A 424 12.36 23.00 -5.35
CA SER A 424 13.51 23.12 -4.43
C SER A 424 13.55 22.10 -3.29
N ASN A 425 12.50 21.27 -3.14
CA ASN A 425 12.24 20.48 -1.93
C ASN A 425 13.21 19.29 -1.71
N LYS A 426 14.43 19.58 -1.24
CA LYS A 426 15.39 18.57 -0.72
C LYS A 426 14.97 17.98 0.63
N SER A 427 14.17 18.71 1.42
CA SER A 427 13.78 18.35 2.79
C SER A 427 12.82 17.16 2.88
N PHE A 428 12.17 16.79 1.78
CA PHE A 428 11.25 15.66 1.77
C PHE A 428 12.02 14.34 1.85
N PHE A 429 13.12 14.21 1.09
CA PHE A 429 13.96 13.01 1.06
C PHE A 429 14.65 12.68 2.39
N SER A 430 15.06 13.69 3.17
CA SER A 430 15.74 13.46 4.45
C SER A 430 14.82 12.79 5.47
N LYS A 431 13.55 13.20 5.54
CA LYS A 431 12.56 12.59 6.44
C LYS A 431 12.29 11.12 6.09
N ILE A 432 12.39 10.78 4.82
CA ILE A 432 12.16 9.43 4.30
C ILE A 432 13.32 8.50 4.64
N LEU A 433 14.56 8.96 4.45
CA LEU A 433 15.76 8.22 4.88
C LEU A 433 15.74 7.95 6.39
N ASP A 434 15.25 8.91 7.18
CA ASP A 434 15.09 8.75 8.62
C ASP A 434 13.99 7.73 8.98
N THR A 435 12.83 7.76 8.31
CA THR A 435 11.72 6.80 8.52
C THR A 435 12.12 5.39 8.07
N ALA A 436 12.59 5.24 6.84
CA ALA A 436 13.04 3.96 6.29
C ALA A 436 14.19 3.39 7.12
N GLY A 437 15.15 4.23 7.54
CA GLY A 437 16.24 3.82 8.43
C GLY A 437 15.75 3.36 9.81
N THR A 438 14.69 3.98 10.35
CA THR A 438 14.07 3.55 11.62
C THR A 438 13.41 2.18 11.49
N VAL A 439 12.74 1.92 10.36
CA VAL A 439 12.06 0.64 10.06
C VAL A 439 13.08 -0.47 9.86
N PHE A 440 14.13 -0.21 9.09
CA PHE A 440 15.27 -1.12 8.96
C PHE A 440 15.83 -1.51 10.34
N MET A 441 16.06 -0.53 11.21
CA MET A 441 16.56 -0.75 12.57
C MET A 441 15.60 -1.53 13.47
N ALA A 442 14.29 -1.40 13.27
CA ALA A 442 13.27 -2.11 14.03
C ALA A 442 13.15 -3.59 13.63
N VAL A 443 13.54 -3.90 12.39
CA VAL A 443 13.39 -5.24 11.78
C VAL A 443 14.70 -6.05 11.85
N LEU A 444 15.81 -5.48 12.34
CA LEU A 444 17.06 -6.21 12.54
C LEU A 444 16.94 -7.27 13.65
N PRO A 445 17.37 -8.52 13.42
CA PRO A 445 17.39 -9.55 14.45
C PRO A 445 18.47 -9.27 15.52
N GLY A 446 18.07 -9.24 16.79
CA GLY A 446 19.01 -9.29 17.93
C GLY A 446 20.01 -8.13 18.03
N ALA A 447 21.27 -8.42 18.40
CA ALA A 447 22.32 -7.45 18.77
C ALA A 447 22.68 -6.38 17.70
N GLY A 448 22.01 -6.36 16.55
CA GLY A 448 22.11 -5.31 15.52
C GLY A 448 21.67 -3.90 15.98
N LYS A 449 21.00 -3.77 17.14
CA LYS A 449 20.66 -2.46 17.73
C LYS A 449 21.88 -1.56 18.00
N GLY A 450 23.07 -2.13 18.18
CA GLY A 450 24.31 -1.38 18.39
C GLY A 450 24.97 -0.82 17.12
N ILE A 451 24.66 -1.38 15.95
CA ILE A 451 25.28 -1.00 14.66
C ILE A 451 24.53 0.16 13.99
N GLY A 452 23.28 0.42 14.38
CA GLY A 452 22.48 1.54 13.85
C GLY A 452 23.04 2.93 14.05
N LEU A 453 24.00 3.09 14.97
CA LEU A 453 24.75 4.34 15.13
C LEU A 453 25.66 4.64 13.93
N GLY A 454 26.17 3.61 13.24
CA GLY A 454 27.01 3.76 12.06
C GLY A 454 26.24 4.21 10.80
N MET A 455 24.96 3.85 10.67
CA MET A 455 24.16 4.18 9.48
C MET A 455 23.48 5.55 9.53
N LYS A 456 23.19 6.09 10.74
CA LYS A 456 22.84 7.52 10.89
C LYS A 456 23.93 8.45 10.35
N PHE A 457 25.17 7.96 10.27
CA PHE A 457 26.27 8.69 9.65
C PHE A 457 26.21 8.66 8.12
N LEU A 458 25.77 7.55 7.51
CA LEU A 458 25.60 7.44 6.06
C LEU A 458 24.37 8.21 5.54
N SER A 459 23.27 8.24 6.31
CA SER A 459 22.11 9.10 5.98
C SER A 459 22.43 10.60 6.08
N SER A 460 23.46 10.98 6.84
CA SER A 460 23.95 12.36 6.92
C SER A 460 24.90 12.78 5.78
N GLN A 461 25.34 11.83 4.95
CA GLN A 461 26.25 12.08 3.81
C GLN A 461 25.60 11.98 2.43
N ILE A 462 24.33 11.58 2.35
CA ILE A 462 23.48 11.60 1.13
C ILE A 462 22.48 12.75 1.27
#